data_AF-A0A8S2LA54-F1
#
_entry.id   AF-A0A8S2LA54-F1
#
_cell.length_a   1.000
_cell.length_b   1.000
_cell.length_c   1.000
_cell.angle_alpha   90.00
_cell.angle_beta   90.00
_cell.angle_gamma   90.00
#
_symmetry.space_group_name_H-M   'P 1'
#
loop_
_entity.id
_entity.type
_entity.pdbx_description
1 polymer ?
#
loop_
_entity_poly.entity_id
_entity_poly.type
_entity_poly.pdbx_seq_one_letter_code
_entity_poly.pdbx_strand_id
1 'polypeptide(L)'
;TLTQCGSLLTHLPMESSRFSQVVSFVFIFANNILMAKKTQLRSQVVLSLLQCCLHLPMDILFLQHSNICKLVSLLIKHHTATLCKHVPIVETILKLLLQSVITQAKEKQQTEENLIEAARDITKLSAHLIEQCKEDFRSTIVYVLIDYVHLLSKGVFMSPALKKTLNGVAFELFRISGERVEQYSGQISVAERELLKQLHQQFKQYHMFKGAV
;
A
#
# COMPACT_ATOMS: atom_id res chain seq x y z
N THR A 1 -3.95 -18.29 -18.84
CA THR A 1 -3.97 -19.36 -17.82
C THR A 1 -3.77 -18.86 -16.39
N LEU A 2 -3.02 -17.79 -16.08
CA LEU A 2 -3.01 -17.16 -14.73
C LEU A 2 -4.09 -16.07 -14.53
N THR A 3 -4.39 -15.29 -15.58
CA THR A 3 -5.50 -14.33 -15.61
C THR A 3 -6.87 -14.98 -15.44
N GLN A 4 -7.00 -16.24 -15.86
CA GLN A 4 -8.21 -17.05 -15.66
C GLN A 4 -8.37 -17.50 -14.20
N CYS A 5 -7.29 -17.65 -13.43
CA CYS A 5 -7.39 -17.92 -12.00
C CYS A 5 -7.94 -16.72 -11.23
N GLY A 6 -7.57 -15.49 -11.64
CA GLY A 6 -8.13 -14.26 -11.07
C GLY A 6 -9.64 -14.13 -11.29
N SER A 7 -10.12 -14.42 -12.51
CA SER A 7 -11.56 -14.40 -12.81
C SER A 7 -12.34 -15.56 -12.17
N LEU A 8 -11.72 -16.73 -12.01
CA LEU A 8 -12.34 -17.87 -11.32
C LEU A 8 -12.53 -17.59 -9.82
N LEU A 9 -11.60 -16.85 -9.21
CA LEU A 9 -11.69 -16.44 -7.81
C LEU A 9 -12.84 -15.43 -7.58
N THR A 10 -13.13 -14.54 -8.52
CA THR A 10 -14.20 -13.54 -8.38
C THR A 10 -15.63 -14.07 -8.56
N HIS A 11 -15.79 -15.30 -9.06
CA HIS A 11 -17.11 -15.88 -9.40
C HIS A 11 -17.53 -17.06 -8.52
N LEU A 12 -16.71 -17.45 -7.54
CA LEU A 12 -17.08 -18.51 -6.60
C LEU A 12 -17.86 -17.89 -5.42
N PRO A 13 -19.10 -18.33 -5.13
CA PRO A 13 -19.79 -17.98 -3.89
C PRO A 13 -19.13 -18.75 -2.75
N MET A 14 -17.94 -18.31 -2.37
CA MET A 14 -17.23 -18.81 -1.19
C MET A 14 -17.48 -17.85 -0.03
N GLU A 15 -17.72 -18.43 1.15
CA GLU A 15 -17.60 -17.69 2.40
C GLU A 15 -16.24 -16.98 2.43
N SER A 16 -16.22 -15.70 2.84
CA SER A 16 -15.02 -14.85 2.81
C SER A 16 -13.81 -15.51 3.49
N SER A 17 -14.05 -16.35 4.51
CA SER A 17 -13.04 -17.14 5.21
C SER A 17 -12.33 -18.17 4.31
N ARG A 18 -13.07 -18.93 3.50
CA ARG A 18 -12.51 -19.94 2.58
C ARG A 18 -11.79 -19.28 1.41
N PHE A 19 -12.35 -18.20 0.91
CA PHE A 19 -11.72 -17.40 -0.13
C PHE A 19 -10.37 -16.82 0.34
N SER A 20 -10.35 -16.24 1.55
CA SER A 20 -9.13 -15.74 2.18
C SER A 20 -8.08 -16.82 2.38
N GLN A 21 -8.46 -18.05 2.78
CA GLN A 21 -7.53 -19.18 2.90
C GLN A 21 -6.88 -19.58 1.57
N VAL A 22 -7.66 -19.62 0.48
CA VAL A 22 -7.14 -19.91 -0.87
C VAL A 22 -6.16 -18.82 -1.30
N VAL A 23 -6.50 -17.56 -1.08
CA VAL A 23 -5.64 -16.42 -1.37
C VAL A 23 -4.34 -16.48 -0.55
N SER A 24 -4.42 -16.78 0.75
CA SER A 24 -3.24 -17.01 1.61
C SER A 24 -2.33 -18.09 1.05
N PHE A 25 -2.89 -19.23 0.63
CA PHE A 25 -2.10 -20.33 0.07
C PHE A 25 -1.36 -19.90 -1.20
N VAL A 26 -2.03 -19.15 -2.09
CA VAL A 26 -1.43 -18.60 -3.30
C VAL A 26 -0.26 -17.67 -2.97
N PHE A 27 -0.38 -16.81 -1.95
CA PHE A 27 0.71 -15.94 -1.51
C PHE A 27 1.89 -16.70 -0.90
N ILE A 28 1.63 -17.71 -0.08
CA ILE A 28 2.67 -18.57 0.50
C ILE A 28 3.43 -19.29 -0.61
N PHE A 29 2.70 -19.85 -1.57
CA PHE A 29 3.29 -20.52 -2.74
C PHE A 29 4.15 -19.56 -3.57
N ALA A 30 3.67 -18.33 -3.81
CA ALA A 30 4.41 -17.30 -4.53
C ALA A 30 5.72 -16.90 -3.84
N ASN A 31 5.65 -16.74 -2.51
CA ASN A 31 6.83 -16.45 -1.69
C ASN A 31 7.87 -17.57 -1.81
N ASN A 32 7.45 -18.84 -1.73
CA ASN A 32 8.35 -19.98 -1.91
C ASN A 32 8.96 -20.03 -3.32
N ILE A 33 8.19 -19.67 -4.35
CA ILE A 33 8.70 -19.55 -5.71
C ILE A 33 9.78 -18.48 -5.78
N LEU A 34 9.54 -17.28 -5.23
CA LEU A 34 10.50 -16.17 -5.21
C LEU A 34 11.83 -16.55 -4.55
N MET A 35 11.76 -17.27 -3.44
CA MET A 35 12.93 -17.70 -2.65
C MET A 35 13.74 -18.85 -3.29
N ALA A 36 13.21 -19.48 -4.35
CA ALA A 36 13.89 -20.41 -5.25
C ALA A 36 15.27 -19.89 -5.79
N LYS A 37 16.06 -20.63 -6.61
CA LYS A 37 17.28 -20.10 -7.35
C LYS A 37 17.21 -19.68 -8.87
N LYS A 38 16.13 -19.89 -9.63
CA LYS A 38 15.89 -19.48 -11.05
C LYS A 38 15.09 -18.16 -11.22
N THR A 39 15.69 -17.08 -11.70
CA THR A 39 15.23 -15.70 -11.47
C THR A 39 14.09 -15.14 -12.36
N GLN A 40 14.01 -15.42 -13.66
CA GLN A 40 13.12 -14.65 -14.57
C GLN A 40 11.64 -15.09 -14.59
N LEU A 41 11.36 -16.40 -14.61
CA LEU A 41 9.98 -16.92 -14.62
C LEU A 41 9.19 -16.49 -13.37
N ARG A 42 9.90 -16.11 -12.30
CA ARG A 42 9.34 -15.78 -10.99
C ARG A 42 8.76 -14.39 -10.92
N SER A 43 9.44 -13.40 -11.50
CA SER A 43 8.96 -12.03 -11.47
C SER A 43 7.64 -11.91 -12.21
N GLN A 44 7.45 -12.65 -13.31
CA GLN A 44 6.20 -12.66 -14.07
C GLN A 44 5.05 -13.33 -13.31
N VAL A 45 5.30 -14.49 -12.68
CA VAL A 45 4.30 -15.17 -11.84
C VAL A 45 3.87 -14.25 -10.70
N VAL A 46 4.81 -13.58 -10.05
CA VAL A 46 4.53 -12.74 -8.90
C VAL A 46 3.86 -11.42 -9.31
N LEU A 47 4.27 -10.82 -10.43
CA LEU A 47 3.55 -9.67 -11.00
C LEU A 47 2.11 -10.04 -11.36
N SER A 48 1.88 -11.24 -11.90
CA SER A 48 0.52 -11.72 -12.19
C SER A 48 -0.30 -11.83 -10.91
N LEU A 49 0.31 -12.26 -9.81
CA LEU A 49 -0.35 -12.31 -8.50
C LEU A 49 -0.62 -10.93 -7.92
N LEU A 50 0.32 -9.99 -8.07
CA LEU A 50 0.08 -8.58 -7.73
C LEU A 50 -1.08 -7.99 -8.54
N GLN A 51 -1.19 -8.31 -9.83
CA GLN A 51 -2.34 -7.92 -10.64
C GLN A 51 -3.64 -8.53 -10.14
N CYS A 52 -3.64 -9.80 -9.71
CA CYS A 52 -4.83 -10.40 -9.09
C CYS A 52 -5.26 -9.66 -7.81
N CYS A 53 -4.32 -9.08 -7.05
CA CYS A 53 -4.64 -8.29 -5.85
C CYS A 53 -5.53 -7.10 -6.18
N LEU A 54 -5.42 -6.53 -7.38
CA LEU A 54 -6.21 -5.37 -7.82
C LEU A 54 -7.71 -5.67 -7.89
N HIS A 55 -8.09 -6.95 -7.93
CA HIS A 55 -9.47 -7.41 -8.06
C HIS A 55 -10.03 -8.00 -6.76
N LEU A 56 -9.25 -8.00 -5.67
CA LEU A 56 -9.72 -8.54 -4.40
C LEU A 56 -10.70 -7.57 -3.71
N PRO A 57 -11.77 -8.10 -3.08
CA PRO A 57 -12.63 -7.30 -2.19
C PRO A 57 -11.85 -6.65 -1.04
N MET A 58 -12.33 -5.51 -0.52
CA MET A 58 -11.62 -4.71 0.50
C MET A 58 -11.39 -5.46 1.82
N ASP A 59 -12.34 -6.27 2.26
CA ASP A 59 -12.24 -7.14 3.44
C ASP A 59 -11.12 -8.18 3.24
N ILE A 60 -11.05 -8.79 2.06
CA ILE A 60 -10.00 -9.76 1.71
C ILE A 60 -8.64 -9.07 1.58
N LEU A 61 -8.57 -7.90 0.94
CA LEU A 61 -7.35 -7.08 0.88
C LEU A 61 -6.82 -6.76 2.27
N PHE A 62 -7.70 -6.41 3.20
CA PHE A 62 -7.33 -6.17 4.58
C PHE A 62 -6.80 -7.44 5.25
N LEU A 63 -7.50 -8.56 5.15
CA LEU A 63 -7.05 -9.84 5.73
C LEU A 63 -5.70 -10.32 5.16
N GLN A 64 -5.39 -9.94 3.92
CA GLN A 64 -4.18 -10.34 3.21
C GLN A 64 -3.07 -9.28 3.21
N HIS A 65 -3.25 -8.16 3.93
CA HIS A 65 -2.32 -7.03 3.88
C HIS A 65 -0.86 -7.44 4.11
N SER A 66 -0.60 -8.29 5.12
CA SER A 66 0.76 -8.70 5.47
C SER A 66 1.40 -9.57 4.39
N ASN A 67 0.62 -10.48 3.78
CA ASN A 67 1.06 -11.31 2.67
C ASN A 67 1.38 -10.47 1.42
N ILE A 68 0.53 -9.49 1.10
CA ILE A 68 0.73 -8.56 -0.02
C ILE A 68 1.98 -7.71 0.23
N CYS A 69 2.11 -7.10 1.41
CA CYS A 69 3.28 -6.29 1.78
C CYS A 69 4.58 -7.09 1.71
N LYS A 70 4.57 -8.34 2.18
CA LYS A 70 5.72 -9.25 2.09
C LYS A 70 6.06 -9.60 0.65
N LEU A 71 5.06 -9.89 -0.18
CA LEU A 71 5.26 -10.23 -1.59
C LEU A 71 5.90 -9.06 -2.35
N VAL A 72 5.38 -7.84 -2.18
CA VAL A 72 5.95 -6.64 -2.80
C VAL A 72 7.37 -6.39 -2.27
N SER A 73 7.60 -6.53 -0.96
CA SER A 73 8.94 -6.36 -0.37
C SER A 73 9.97 -7.34 -0.93
N LEU A 74 9.58 -8.58 -1.23
CA LEU A 74 10.47 -9.56 -1.86
C LEU A 74 10.76 -9.22 -3.32
N LEU A 75 9.77 -8.69 -4.05
CA LEU A 75 10.00 -8.16 -5.39
C LEU A 75 10.95 -6.97 -5.38
N ILE A 76 10.82 -6.06 -4.42
CA ILE A 76 11.76 -4.95 -4.24
C ILE A 76 13.17 -5.51 -4.02
N LYS A 77 13.34 -6.50 -3.16
CA LYS A 77 14.65 -7.05 -2.78
C LYS A 77 15.33 -7.84 -3.89
N HIS A 78 14.57 -8.64 -4.65
CA HIS A 78 15.13 -9.63 -5.58
C HIS A 78 14.89 -9.31 -7.06
N HIS A 79 13.94 -8.41 -7.35
CA HIS A 79 13.45 -8.14 -8.70
C HIS A 79 13.12 -6.65 -8.92
N THR A 80 13.89 -5.74 -8.31
CA THR A 80 13.66 -4.28 -8.34
C THR A 80 13.45 -3.75 -9.75
N ALA A 81 14.33 -4.13 -10.70
CA ALA A 81 14.24 -3.70 -12.09
C ALA A 81 12.91 -4.09 -12.77
N THR A 82 12.33 -5.23 -12.38
CA THR A 82 11.02 -5.66 -12.88
C THR A 82 9.90 -4.84 -12.23
N LEU A 83 10.02 -4.55 -10.94
CA LEU A 83 9.06 -3.75 -10.18
C LEU A 83 9.00 -2.30 -10.70
N CYS A 84 10.15 -1.68 -10.96
CA CYS A 84 10.25 -0.32 -11.50
C CYS A 84 9.61 -0.18 -12.90
N LYS A 85 9.58 -1.25 -13.69
CA LYS A 85 8.84 -1.27 -14.97
C LYS A 85 7.32 -1.32 -14.81
N HIS A 86 6.83 -1.61 -13.60
CA HIS A 86 5.42 -1.83 -13.29
C HIS A 86 4.93 -0.94 -12.13
N VAL A 87 5.49 0.27 -12.02
CA VAL A 87 5.12 1.29 -11.01
C VAL A 87 3.60 1.45 -10.84
N PRO A 88 2.76 1.53 -11.90
CA PRO A 88 1.31 1.71 -11.74
C PRO A 88 0.62 0.58 -10.96
N ILE A 89 1.11 -0.65 -11.06
CA ILE A 89 0.53 -1.80 -10.32
C ILE A 89 0.81 -1.64 -8.83
N VAL A 90 2.03 -1.27 -8.49
CA VAL A 90 2.46 -1.08 -7.10
C VAL A 90 1.78 0.12 -6.47
N GLU A 91 1.66 1.21 -7.23
CA GLU A 91 0.89 2.39 -6.85
C GLU A 91 -0.55 2.02 -6.48
N THR A 92 -1.22 1.29 -7.37
CA THR A 92 -2.60 0.86 -7.15
C THR A 92 -2.73 -0.05 -5.94
N ILE A 93 -1.79 -0.99 -5.75
CA ILE A 93 -1.78 -1.84 -4.55
C ILE A 93 -1.65 -1.02 -3.27
N LEU A 94 -0.74 -0.03 -3.25
CA LEU A 94 -0.53 0.82 -2.08
C LEU A 94 -1.81 1.61 -1.76
N LYS A 95 -2.48 2.15 -2.78
CA LYS A 95 -3.78 2.82 -2.64
C LYS A 95 -4.86 1.89 -2.08
N LEU A 96 -4.98 0.69 -2.65
CA LEU A 96 -5.97 -0.31 -2.22
C LEU A 96 -5.72 -0.79 -0.78
N LEU A 97 -4.47 -0.99 -0.38
CA LEU A 97 -4.12 -1.36 0.99
C LEU A 97 -4.44 -0.24 1.99
N LEU A 98 -4.18 1.01 1.65
CA LEU A 98 -4.56 2.14 2.50
C LEU A 98 -6.07 2.30 2.60
N GLN A 99 -6.76 2.16 1.46
CA GLN A 99 -8.21 2.21 1.40
C GLN A 99 -8.85 1.08 2.23
N SER A 100 -8.29 -0.14 2.20
CA SER A 100 -8.82 -1.25 2.99
C SER A 100 -8.74 -0.97 4.49
N VAL A 101 -7.59 -0.47 4.99
CA VAL A 101 -7.45 -0.09 6.41
C VAL A 101 -8.44 1.00 6.80
N ILE A 102 -8.56 2.07 6.00
CA ILE A 102 -9.48 3.18 6.29
C ILE A 102 -10.95 2.72 6.26
N THR A 103 -11.30 1.85 5.31
CA THR A 103 -12.65 1.29 5.19
C THR A 103 -12.99 0.42 6.40
N GLN A 104 -12.10 -0.49 6.78
CA GLN A 104 -12.29 -1.36 7.94
C GLN A 104 -12.35 -0.58 9.26
N ALA A 105 -11.58 0.50 9.39
CA ALA A 105 -11.68 1.42 10.51
C ALA A 105 -13.04 2.15 10.56
N LYS A 106 -13.50 2.66 9.42
CA LYS A 106 -14.80 3.36 9.31
C LYS A 106 -15.97 2.44 9.63
N GLU A 107 -15.90 1.19 9.18
CA GLU A 107 -16.95 0.18 9.37
C GLU A 107 -16.88 -0.51 10.74
N LYS A 108 -15.83 -0.27 11.53
CA LYS A 108 -15.58 -0.89 12.84
C LYS A 108 -15.60 -2.43 12.79
N GLN A 109 -15.19 -3.00 11.66
CA GLN A 109 -15.20 -4.46 11.42
C GLN A 109 -13.94 -5.17 11.95
N GLN A 110 -12.93 -4.41 12.36
CA GLN A 110 -11.63 -4.94 12.80
C GLN A 110 -11.22 -4.35 14.15
N THR A 111 -10.38 -5.08 14.87
CA THR A 111 -9.79 -4.58 16.11
C THR A 111 -8.83 -3.43 15.80
N GLU A 112 -8.69 -2.51 16.76
CA GLU A 112 -7.73 -1.41 16.64
C GLU A 112 -6.30 -1.91 16.44
N GLU A 113 -5.95 -3.02 17.10
CA GLU A 113 -4.64 -3.67 16.97
C GLU A 113 -4.37 -4.14 15.54
N ASN A 114 -5.32 -4.83 14.90
CA ASN A 114 -5.18 -5.29 13.51
C ASN A 114 -5.02 -4.09 12.54
N LEU A 115 -5.77 -3.02 12.77
CA LEU A 115 -5.70 -1.80 11.94
C LEU A 115 -4.32 -1.12 12.07
N ILE A 116 -3.80 -1.05 13.29
CA ILE A 116 -2.47 -0.49 13.57
C ILE A 116 -1.37 -1.36 12.95
N GLU A 117 -1.48 -2.69 13.06
CA GLU A 117 -0.53 -3.62 12.43
C GLU A 117 -0.51 -3.44 10.91
N ALA A 118 -1.68 -3.41 10.27
CA ALA A 118 -1.78 -3.21 8.83
C ALA A 118 -1.19 -1.88 8.38
N ALA A 119 -1.50 -0.78 9.08
CA ALA A 119 -0.93 0.53 8.80
C ALA A 119 0.61 0.54 8.96
N ARG A 120 1.14 -0.19 9.95
CA ARG A 120 2.58 -0.32 10.19
C ARG A 120 3.26 -1.09 9.06
N ASP A 121 2.66 -2.19 8.60
CA ASP A 121 3.20 -2.97 7.48
C ASP A 121 3.20 -2.18 6.18
N ILE A 122 2.16 -1.39 5.92
CA ILE A 122 2.09 -0.49 4.77
C ILE A 122 3.15 0.63 4.88
N THR A 123 3.40 1.15 6.08
CA THR A 123 4.46 2.14 6.31
C THR A 123 5.84 1.56 5.99
N LYS A 124 6.14 0.35 6.47
CA LYS A 124 7.41 -0.34 6.17
C LYS A 124 7.56 -0.61 4.68
N LEU A 125 6.49 -1.05 4.01
CA LEU A 125 6.49 -1.26 2.57
C LEU A 125 6.80 0.04 1.82
N SER A 126 6.16 1.14 2.21
CA SER A 126 6.36 2.46 1.61
C SER A 126 7.82 2.91 1.76
N ALA A 127 8.39 2.79 2.96
CA ALA A 127 9.79 3.09 3.21
C ALA A 127 10.73 2.27 2.30
N HIS A 128 10.49 0.97 2.18
CA HIS A 128 11.30 0.07 1.35
C HIS A 128 11.18 0.39 -0.15
N LEU A 129 9.98 0.73 -0.63
CA LEU A 129 9.75 1.18 -2.01
C LEU A 129 10.52 2.47 -2.31
N ILE A 130 10.44 3.42 -1.38
CA ILE A 130 11.09 4.72 -1.50
C ILE A 130 12.61 4.59 -1.49
N GLU A 131 13.17 3.71 -0.67
CA GLU A 131 14.60 3.51 -0.59
C GLU A 131 15.18 2.89 -1.89
N GLN A 132 14.45 1.96 -2.50
CA GLN A 132 14.96 1.16 -3.61
C GLN A 132 14.53 1.64 -5.00
N CYS A 133 13.38 2.32 -5.11
CA CYS A 133 12.76 2.70 -6.38
C CYS A 133 12.47 4.21 -6.46
N LYS A 134 13.17 5.04 -5.67
CA LYS A 134 12.89 6.48 -5.52
C LYS A 134 12.61 7.22 -6.82
N GLU A 135 13.52 7.12 -7.79
CA GLU A 135 13.45 7.92 -9.02
C GLU A 135 12.29 7.49 -9.92
N ASP A 136 12.02 6.17 -10.01
CA ASP A 136 10.92 5.62 -10.80
C ASP A 136 9.54 5.98 -10.22
N PHE A 137 9.44 6.11 -8.89
CA PHE A 137 8.19 6.45 -8.19
C PHE A 137 8.00 7.96 -7.98
N ARG A 138 9.02 8.78 -8.22
CA ARG A 138 9.04 10.20 -7.83
C ARG A 138 7.91 11.03 -8.45
N SER A 139 7.46 10.68 -9.66
CA SER A 139 6.41 11.39 -10.38
C SER A 139 5.00 10.88 -10.04
N THR A 140 4.86 9.62 -9.64
CA THR A 140 3.55 8.98 -9.43
C THR A 140 3.12 8.96 -7.97
N ILE A 141 4.08 8.96 -7.04
CA ILE A 141 3.81 8.88 -5.60
C ILE A 141 2.99 10.06 -5.07
N VAL A 142 3.03 11.20 -5.75
CA VAL A 142 2.22 12.38 -5.42
C VAL A 142 0.73 12.05 -5.54
N TYR A 143 0.32 11.26 -6.54
CA TYR A 143 -1.06 10.83 -6.69
C TYR A 143 -1.49 9.86 -5.59
N VAL A 144 -0.58 8.99 -5.12
CA VAL A 144 -0.85 8.15 -3.93
C VAL A 144 -1.09 9.02 -2.71
N LEU A 145 -0.25 10.03 -2.50
CA LEU A 145 -0.37 10.94 -1.37
C LEU A 145 -1.69 11.74 -1.42
N ILE A 146 -2.09 12.22 -2.60
CA ILE A 146 -3.36 12.94 -2.78
C ILE A 146 -4.55 12.03 -2.50
N ASP A 147 -4.58 10.84 -3.10
CA ASP A 147 -5.65 9.86 -2.87
C ASP A 147 -5.72 9.47 -1.39
N TYR A 148 -4.57 9.34 -0.73
CA TYR A 148 -4.49 9.07 0.69
C TYR A 148 -5.06 10.20 1.54
N VAL A 149 -4.72 11.47 1.24
CA VAL A 149 -5.31 12.63 1.92
C VAL A 149 -6.81 12.69 1.71
N HIS A 150 -7.28 12.39 0.50
CA HIS A 150 -8.70 12.29 0.19
C HIS A 150 -9.39 11.24 1.07
N LEU A 151 -8.81 10.03 1.17
CA LEU A 151 -9.32 8.95 2.02
C LEU A 151 -9.33 9.34 3.50
N LEU A 152 -8.26 9.96 4.00
CA LEU A 152 -8.18 10.44 5.38
C LEU A 152 -9.22 11.52 5.68
N SER A 153 -9.47 12.45 4.76
CA SER A 153 -10.47 13.51 4.93
C SER A 153 -11.89 12.96 5.09
N LYS A 154 -12.17 11.80 4.47
CA LYS A 154 -13.42 11.06 4.57
C LYS A 154 -13.48 10.10 5.77
N GLY A 155 -12.34 9.81 6.39
CA GLY A 155 -12.18 8.85 7.48
C GLY A 155 -12.45 9.46 8.87
N VAL A 156 -13.66 9.98 9.07
CA VAL A 156 -14.04 10.86 10.20
C VAL A 156 -13.88 10.23 11.61
N PHE A 157 -13.72 8.91 11.73
CA PHE A 157 -13.66 8.22 13.05
C PHE A 157 -12.48 7.24 13.16
N MET A 158 -11.27 7.76 13.28
CA MET A 158 -10.08 6.97 13.62
C MET A 158 -9.54 7.34 14.99
N SER A 159 -9.08 6.34 15.76
CA SER A 159 -8.41 6.59 17.03
C SER A 159 -7.12 7.40 16.82
N PRO A 160 -6.65 8.16 17.84
CA PRO A 160 -5.38 8.87 17.75
C PRO A 160 -4.19 7.97 17.45
N ALA A 161 -4.19 6.73 17.97
CA ALA A 161 -3.12 5.77 17.76
C ALA A 161 -3.08 5.28 16.31
N LEU A 162 -4.22 4.91 15.73
CA LEU A 162 -4.31 4.51 14.33
C LEU A 162 -3.93 5.68 13.41
N LYS A 163 -4.45 6.88 13.67
CA LYS A 163 -4.13 8.09 12.91
C LYS A 163 -2.62 8.39 12.93
N LYS A 164 -1.97 8.25 14.08
CA LYS A 164 -0.52 8.44 14.20
C LYS A 164 0.27 7.43 13.35
N THR A 165 -0.13 6.16 13.33
CA THR A 165 0.53 5.13 12.51
C THR A 165 0.32 5.40 11.02
N LEU A 166 -0.91 5.75 10.63
CA LEU A 166 -1.28 6.13 9.28
C LEU A 166 -0.52 7.38 8.78
N ASN A 167 -0.25 8.36 9.65
CA ASN A 167 0.61 9.50 9.29
C ASN A 167 2.03 9.06 8.91
N GLY A 168 2.52 7.94 9.47
CA GLY A 168 3.81 7.35 9.09
C GLY A 168 3.90 7.02 7.60
N VAL A 169 2.80 6.55 6.99
CA VAL A 169 2.75 6.31 5.54
C VAL A 169 2.95 7.62 4.78
N ALA A 170 2.17 8.67 5.12
CA ALA A 170 2.30 9.98 4.49
C ALA A 170 3.72 10.52 4.62
N PHE A 171 4.38 10.34 5.77
CA PHE A 171 5.75 10.80 6.00
C PHE A 171 6.72 10.12 5.04
N GLU A 172 6.61 8.81 4.83
CA GLU A 172 7.43 8.13 3.83
C GLU A 172 7.16 8.72 2.45
N LEU A 173 5.89 8.89 2.04
CA LEU A 173 5.56 9.48 0.73
C LEU A 173 6.16 10.89 0.56
N PHE A 174 6.12 11.72 1.61
CA PHE A 174 6.70 13.06 1.63
C PHE A 174 8.21 13.08 1.38
N ARG A 175 8.95 12.03 1.75
CA ARG A 175 10.41 11.94 1.53
C ARG A 175 10.80 12.02 0.05
N ILE A 176 9.89 11.69 -0.86
CA ILE A 176 10.17 11.70 -2.30
C ILE A 176 9.28 12.65 -3.09
N SER A 177 8.09 13.00 -2.58
CA SER A 177 7.25 14.05 -3.19
C SER A 177 7.78 15.46 -2.89
N GLY A 178 8.46 15.69 -1.76
CA GLY A 178 9.08 16.96 -1.40
C GLY A 178 8.15 18.17 -1.58
N GLU A 179 8.68 19.26 -2.15
CA GLU A 179 7.95 20.50 -2.43
C GLU A 179 6.94 20.38 -3.59
N ARG A 180 6.97 19.30 -4.39
CA ARG A 180 6.06 19.12 -5.52
C ARG A 180 4.61 19.02 -5.09
N VAL A 181 4.36 18.65 -3.84
CA VAL A 181 3.02 18.59 -3.25
C VAL A 181 2.28 19.93 -3.39
N GLU A 182 2.98 21.06 -3.34
CA GLU A 182 2.38 22.39 -3.50
C GLU A 182 1.81 22.61 -4.91
N GLN A 183 2.41 21.98 -5.93
CA GLN A 183 1.97 22.09 -7.33
C GLN A 183 0.62 21.42 -7.57
N TYR A 184 0.23 20.45 -6.74
CA TYR A 184 -1.04 19.73 -6.85
C TYR A 184 -2.09 20.21 -5.86
N SER A 185 -1.75 21.18 -5.00
CA SER A 185 -2.68 21.76 -4.04
C SER A 185 -3.90 22.41 -4.71
N GLY A 186 -3.77 22.90 -5.94
CA GLY A 186 -4.87 23.46 -6.72
C GLY A 186 -5.94 22.46 -7.18
N GLN A 187 -5.64 21.16 -7.12
CA GLN A 187 -6.51 20.08 -7.61
C GLN A 187 -7.39 19.43 -6.53
N ILE A 188 -7.21 19.83 -5.27
CA ILE A 188 -7.92 19.24 -4.12
C ILE A 188 -8.74 20.31 -3.37
N SER A 189 -9.73 19.87 -2.61
CA SER A 189 -10.60 20.77 -1.85
C SER A 189 -9.82 21.58 -0.81
N VAL A 190 -10.42 22.67 -0.31
CA VAL A 190 -9.79 23.50 0.74
C VAL A 190 -9.50 22.67 2.00
N ALA A 191 -10.43 21.80 2.39
CA ALA A 191 -10.26 20.94 3.57
C ALA A 191 -9.09 19.95 3.40
N GLU A 192 -8.95 19.34 2.22
CA GLU A 192 -7.85 18.42 1.91
C GLU A 192 -6.51 19.13 1.83
N ARG A 193 -6.48 20.36 1.28
CA ARG A 193 -5.28 21.21 1.29
C ARG A 193 -4.80 21.48 2.70
N GLU A 194 -5.70 21.83 3.61
CA GLU A 194 -5.33 22.09 5.00
C GLU A 194 -4.84 20.82 5.71
N LEU A 195 -5.47 19.67 5.46
CA LEU A 195 -5.00 18.38 5.98
C LEU A 195 -3.59 18.05 5.43
N LEU A 196 -3.36 18.24 4.14
CA LEU A 196 -2.06 18.00 3.50
C LEU A 196 -0.97 18.91 4.07
N LYS A 197 -1.26 20.21 4.30
CA LYS A 197 -0.36 21.15 4.97
C LYS A 197 -0.04 20.71 6.39
N GLN A 198 -1.04 20.31 7.17
CA GLN A 198 -0.86 19.81 8.53
C GLN A 198 0.05 18.58 8.55
N LEU A 199 -0.18 17.61 7.66
CA LEU A 199 0.66 16.41 7.55
C LEU A 199 2.09 16.76 7.14
N HIS A 200 2.28 17.68 6.19
CA HIS A 200 3.61 18.12 5.76
C HIS A 200 4.36 18.86 6.88
N GLN A 201 3.67 19.68 7.68
CA GLN A 201 4.27 20.34 8.84
C GLN A 201 4.69 19.32 9.91
N GLN A 202 3.85 18.33 10.19
CA GLN A 202 4.18 17.24 11.11
C GLN A 202 5.37 16.41 10.61
N PHE A 203 5.46 16.17 9.30
CA PHE A 203 6.61 15.53 8.66
C PHE A 203 7.90 16.34 8.90
N LYS A 204 7.88 17.65 8.64
CA LYS A 204 9.04 18.54 8.88
C LYS A 204 9.51 18.48 10.33
N GLN A 205 8.57 18.56 11.28
CA GLN A 205 8.88 18.43 12.70
C GLN A 205 9.49 17.07 13.03
N TYR A 206 8.89 15.98 12.57
CA TYR A 206 9.38 14.62 12.81
C TYR A 206 10.83 14.41 12.32
N HIS A 207 11.17 14.94 11.14
CA HIS A 207 12.52 14.83 10.58
C HIS A 207 13.53 15.78 11.22
N MET A 208 13.11 16.98 11.63
CA MET A 208 13.96 17.89 12.44
C MET A 208 14.37 17.25 13.76
N PHE A 209 13.46 16.55 14.44
CA PHE A 209 13.78 15.86 15.71
C PHE A 209 14.62 14.58 15.54
N LYS A 210 14.63 13.97 14.35
CA LYS A 210 15.42 12.76 14.08
C LYS A 210 16.85 13.01 13.56
N GLY A 211 17.27 14.27 13.41
CA GLY A 211 18.63 14.61 12.99
C GLY A 211 18.98 14.27 11.54
N ALA A 212 17.98 14.11 10.67
CA ALA A 212 18.20 13.96 9.24
C ALA A 212 18.18 15.35 8.57
N VAL A 213 19.28 16.09 8.72
CA VAL A 213 19.65 17.24 7.88
C VAL A 213 20.85 16.82 7.05
#